data_AF-A0A498IXA6-F1
#
_entry.id   AF-A0A498IXA6-F1
#
_cell.length_a   1.000
_cell.length_b   1.000
_cell.length_c   1.000
_cell.angle_alpha   90.00
_cell.angle_beta   90.00
_cell.angle_gamma   90.00
#
_symmetry.space_group_name_H-M   'P 1'
#
loop_
_entity.id
_entity.type
_entity.pdbx_description
1 polymer ?
#
loop_
_entity_poly.entity_id
_entity_poly.type
_entity_poly.pdbx_seq_one_letter_code
_entity_poly.pdbx_strand_id
1 'polypeptide(L)'
;MEDHRERAASDFGLGSSEGEAAVVGGARGLKKHLKRLNAPKHWMLDKLGGAFAPKPSSGPHKSRECLPLVIILRNRLKYALTYREVISILMQRHVLVDGKVRTDKTYPSGFMDVVSIPKTNENFRLLYDTKGRFRLHSIRDEEAKFKLCKVRSVQFGQKGIPYINTYDGRTIRYPDPLIKANDTIKLDLETNKITDFIKFDVGNVVMVTGGRNRGRVGVIKNREKHKGSFETIHVQDASGHEFATRLGNVFTIGKGTKPWISLPKVVLRWPAPVIQHRLRLVALGIDKGDTSECNLRLVAFVDTSDCDLCEKWCKQGKQCWAVRVIEKGLNTNSTLFELDLEIPAATSNNETYN
;
A
#
# COMPACT_ATOMS: atom_id res chain seq x y z
N MET A 1 -10.44 -1.91 91.98
CA MET A 1 -10.77 -0.65 92.65
C MET A 1 -10.62 0.44 91.62
N GLU A 2 -11.49 0.49 90.62
CA GLU A 2 -12.87 1.02 90.71
C GLU A 2 -12.89 2.45 91.23
N ASP A 3 -13.21 3.38 90.33
CA ASP A 3 -14.37 4.29 90.43
C ASP A 3 -14.58 4.86 89.00
N HIS A 4 -15.55 4.44 88.18
CA HIS A 4 -17.02 4.50 88.24
C HIS A 4 -17.65 5.90 88.40
N ARG A 5 -18.18 6.45 87.28
CA ARG A 5 -19.60 6.85 87.03
C ARG A 5 -19.70 7.88 85.88
N GLU A 6 -20.33 7.56 84.73
CA GLU A 6 -21.78 7.69 84.40
C GLU A 6 -22.22 9.16 84.25
N ARG A 7 -23.03 9.66 83.29
CA ARG A 7 -23.90 9.21 82.17
C ARG A 7 -24.14 10.51 81.33
N ALA A 8 -24.41 10.46 80.02
CA ALA A 8 -25.78 10.48 79.52
C ALA A 8 -25.86 10.16 78.02
N ALA A 9 -26.86 9.35 77.68
CA ALA A 9 -27.34 9.03 76.36
C ALA A 9 -28.47 9.99 75.91
N SER A 10 -28.58 10.21 74.61
CA SER A 10 -29.82 10.33 73.81
C SER A 10 -29.37 10.53 72.36
N ASP A 11 -29.35 9.51 71.51
CA ASP A 11 -30.48 8.96 70.76
C ASP A 11 -31.36 10.02 70.08
N PHE A 12 -31.14 10.21 68.78
CA PHE A 12 -32.20 10.40 67.79
C PHE A 12 -31.71 9.84 66.44
N GLY A 13 -32.27 8.70 66.05
CA GLY A 13 -32.05 8.06 64.76
C GLY A 13 -32.92 8.63 63.64
N LEU A 14 -32.75 7.98 62.47
CA LEU A 14 -33.54 8.05 61.22
C LEU A 14 -33.26 9.31 60.39
N GLY A 15 -32.68 9.28 59.18
CA GLY A 15 -32.76 8.29 58.11
C GLY A 15 -33.50 8.94 56.93
N SER A 16 -32.79 9.30 55.85
CA SER A 16 -33.34 9.36 54.48
C SER A 16 -32.26 9.68 53.44
N SER A 17 -31.90 8.64 52.69
CA SER A 17 -31.70 8.64 51.24
C SER A 17 -31.01 9.85 50.59
N GLU A 18 -29.69 9.75 50.43
CA GLU A 18 -29.10 10.10 49.14
C GLU A 18 -28.32 8.88 48.66
N GLY A 19 -28.83 8.27 47.59
CA GLY A 19 -28.19 7.18 46.89
C GLY A 19 -26.88 7.67 46.31
N GLU A 20 -25.80 7.50 47.08
CA GLU A 20 -24.45 7.60 46.57
C GLU A 20 -24.28 6.46 45.57
N ALA A 21 -24.56 6.76 44.30
CA ALA A 21 -24.28 5.88 43.19
C ALA A 21 -22.77 5.66 43.19
N ALA A 22 -22.34 4.60 43.88
CA ALA A 22 -21.01 4.07 43.80
C ALA A 22 -20.72 3.84 42.32
N VAL A 23 -19.97 4.76 41.72
CA VAL A 23 -19.44 4.60 40.37
C VAL A 23 -18.54 3.40 40.48
N VAL A 24 -19.05 2.24 40.05
CA VAL A 24 -18.28 1.01 39.90
C VAL A 24 -17.18 1.33 38.90
N GLY A 25 -16.04 1.75 39.42
CA GLY A 25 -14.84 2.04 38.66
C GLY A 25 -14.32 0.74 38.07
N GLY A 26 -14.88 0.33 36.93
CA GLY A 26 -14.45 -0.87 36.23
C GLY A 26 -12.94 -0.85 36.04
N ALA A 27 -12.27 -1.97 36.34
CA ALA A 27 -10.82 -2.11 36.24
C ALA A 27 -10.33 -1.65 34.85
N ARG A 28 -9.67 -0.49 34.81
CA ARG A 28 -9.19 0.14 33.57
C ARG A 28 -7.92 -0.57 33.10
N GLY A 29 -8.08 -1.54 32.21
CA GLY A 29 -6.98 -2.30 31.59
C GLY A 29 -6.86 -2.15 30.08
N LEU A 30 -5.96 -2.94 29.48
CA LEU A 30 -5.74 -2.94 28.03
C LEU A 30 -7.02 -3.40 27.29
N LYS A 31 -7.59 -2.54 26.44
CA LYS A 31 -8.82 -2.87 25.70
C LYS A 31 -8.58 -4.06 24.76
N LYS A 32 -9.36 -5.14 24.83
CA LYS A 32 -9.20 -6.30 23.93
C LYS A 32 -10.05 -6.22 22.64
N HIS A 33 -11.12 -5.43 22.68
CA HIS A 33 -12.09 -5.34 21.59
C HIS A 33 -11.97 -4.05 20.79
N LEU A 34 -12.31 -4.13 19.50
CA LEU A 34 -12.44 -2.99 18.60
C LEU A 34 -13.85 -2.98 18.02
N LYS A 35 -14.63 -1.94 18.32
CA LYS A 35 -15.94 -1.73 17.70
C LYS A 35 -15.76 -1.45 16.21
N ARG A 36 -16.61 -2.03 15.37
CA ARG A 36 -16.49 -1.96 13.91
C ARG A 36 -16.59 -0.54 13.37
N LEU A 37 -17.42 0.30 13.97
CA LEU A 37 -17.56 1.72 13.59
C LEU A 37 -16.27 2.52 13.80
N ASN A 38 -15.44 2.14 14.78
CA ASN A 38 -14.13 2.76 15.04
C ASN A 38 -12.99 2.05 14.31
N ALA A 39 -13.28 1.02 13.50
CA ALA A 39 -12.26 0.36 12.70
C ALA A 39 -11.71 1.33 11.65
N PRO A 40 -10.42 1.19 11.25
CA PRO A 40 -9.86 2.01 10.20
C PRO A 40 -10.66 1.90 8.88
N LYS A 41 -11.08 3.05 8.35
CA LYS A 41 -11.95 3.12 7.15
C LYS A 41 -11.33 2.45 5.92
N HIS A 42 -10.00 2.41 5.83
CA HIS A 42 -9.28 1.83 4.69
C HIS A 42 -9.35 0.29 4.62
N TRP A 43 -9.83 -0.37 5.68
CA TRP A 43 -10.11 -1.81 5.66
C TRP A 43 -11.30 -2.16 4.77
N MET A 44 -12.21 -1.19 4.53
CA MET A 44 -13.44 -1.38 3.75
C MET A 44 -14.34 -2.47 4.35
N LEU A 45 -14.51 -2.45 5.68
CA LEU A 45 -15.51 -3.28 6.34
C LEU A 45 -16.89 -2.66 6.18
N ASP A 46 -17.87 -3.54 6.01
CA ASP A 46 -19.28 -3.19 6.02
C ASP A 46 -19.73 -2.76 7.42
N LYS A 47 -20.75 -1.88 7.50
CA LYS A 47 -21.26 -1.40 8.80
C LYS A 47 -22.14 -2.44 9.50
N LEU A 48 -22.87 -3.26 8.75
CA LEU A 48 -23.93 -4.15 9.25
C LEU A 48 -23.48 -5.59 9.54
N GLY A 49 -22.31 -6.04 9.08
CA GLY A 49 -21.84 -7.42 9.23
C GLY A 49 -21.40 -7.83 10.64
N GLY A 50 -21.93 -7.17 11.69
CA GLY A 50 -21.70 -7.45 13.11
C GLY A 50 -21.14 -6.27 13.91
N ALA A 51 -21.14 -6.36 15.24
CA ALA A 51 -20.76 -5.24 16.11
C ALA A 51 -19.23 -4.96 16.21
N PHE A 52 -18.39 -5.95 15.92
CA PHE A 52 -16.94 -5.89 16.18
C PHE A 52 -16.11 -6.06 14.91
N ALA A 53 -14.94 -5.45 14.91
CA ALA A 53 -13.90 -5.65 13.91
C ALA A 53 -12.70 -6.40 14.53
N PRO A 54 -11.89 -7.10 13.72
CA PRO A 54 -10.69 -7.76 14.22
C PRO A 54 -9.73 -6.68 14.76
N LYS A 55 -9.45 -6.74 16.06
CA LYS A 55 -8.46 -5.86 16.67
C LYS A 55 -7.06 -6.37 16.29
N PRO A 56 -6.19 -5.56 15.68
CA PRO A 56 -4.84 -5.99 15.36
C PRO A 56 -4.05 -6.28 16.64
N SER A 57 -3.30 -7.37 16.63
CA SER A 57 -2.33 -7.70 17.67
C SER A 57 -1.20 -6.67 17.70
N SER A 58 -0.47 -6.58 18.81
CA SER A 58 0.78 -5.82 18.85
C SER A 58 1.81 -6.51 17.95
N GLY A 59 2.44 -5.77 17.04
CA GLY A 59 3.37 -6.33 16.07
C GLY A 59 4.13 -5.24 15.30
N PRO A 60 4.67 -5.56 14.11
CA PRO A 60 5.53 -4.67 13.32
C PRO A 60 4.92 -3.30 13.03
N HIS A 61 3.63 -3.30 12.65
CA HIS A 61 2.95 -2.12 12.14
C HIS A 61 1.96 -1.53 13.13
N LYS A 62 1.73 -0.22 13.04
CA LYS A 62 0.74 0.46 13.88
C LYS A 62 -0.68 -0.03 13.56
N SER A 63 -1.54 -0.14 14.57
CA SER A 63 -2.91 -0.67 14.45
C SER A 63 -3.81 0.06 13.44
N ARG A 64 -3.59 1.37 13.22
CA ARG A 64 -4.33 2.18 12.23
C ARG A 64 -3.65 2.21 10.85
N GLU A 65 -2.44 1.68 10.72
CA GLU A 65 -1.63 1.67 9.49
C GLU A 65 -1.29 0.23 9.07
N CYS A 66 -2.12 -0.73 9.47
CA CYS A 66 -1.97 -2.14 9.12
C CYS A 66 -3.25 -2.68 8.46
N LEU A 67 -3.16 -3.92 8.00
CA LEU A 67 -4.21 -4.77 7.47
C LEU A 67 -4.05 -6.16 8.10
N PRO A 68 -4.93 -6.54 9.04
CA PRO A 68 -4.91 -7.87 9.66
C PRO A 68 -4.99 -9.02 8.64
N LEU A 69 -4.28 -10.12 8.91
CA LEU A 69 -4.31 -11.32 8.05
C LEU A 69 -5.72 -11.86 7.78
N VAL A 70 -6.60 -11.80 8.78
CA VAL A 70 -7.99 -12.19 8.61
C VAL A 70 -8.74 -11.35 7.57
N ILE A 71 -8.42 -10.06 7.45
CA ILE A 71 -9.03 -9.18 6.44
C ILE A 71 -8.42 -9.46 5.07
N ILE A 72 -7.13 -9.80 5.00
CA ILE A 72 -6.44 -10.18 3.76
C ILE A 72 -7.07 -11.43 3.16
N LEU A 73 -7.14 -12.53 3.93
CA LEU A 73 -7.61 -13.82 3.45
C LEU A 73 -9.11 -13.83 3.15
N ARG A 74 -9.93 -13.19 4.00
CA ARG A 74 -11.39 -13.21 3.87
C ARG A 74 -11.94 -12.15 2.91
N ASN A 75 -11.60 -10.88 3.15
CA ASN A 75 -12.26 -9.77 2.45
C ASN A 75 -11.57 -9.41 1.12
N ARG A 76 -10.25 -9.60 1.02
CA ARG A 76 -9.48 -9.21 -0.17
C ARG A 76 -9.26 -10.37 -1.14
N LEU A 77 -8.67 -11.45 -0.67
CA LEU A 77 -8.39 -12.63 -1.50
C LEU A 77 -9.60 -13.58 -1.63
N LYS A 78 -10.52 -13.55 -0.66
CA LYS A 78 -11.72 -14.42 -0.62
C LYS A 78 -11.40 -15.93 -0.61
N TYR A 79 -10.26 -16.32 -0.05
CA TYR A 79 -9.91 -17.74 0.18
C TYR A 79 -10.67 -18.36 1.35
N ALA A 80 -11.20 -17.52 2.23
CA ALA A 80 -12.10 -17.91 3.28
C ALA A 80 -13.36 -17.04 3.24
N LEU A 81 -14.50 -17.65 3.52
CA LEU A 81 -15.78 -16.97 3.72
C LEU A 81 -15.97 -16.60 5.20
N THR A 82 -15.57 -17.50 6.09
CA THR A 82 -15.80 -17.37 7.54
C THR A 82 -14.50 -17.17 8.35
N TYR A 83 -14.65 -16.68 9.60
CA TYR A 83 -13.50 -16.56 10.52
C TYR A 83 -12.90 -17.92 10.91
N ARG A 84 -13.72 -18.98 10.95
CA ARG A 84 -13.25 -20.33 11.30
C ARG A 84 -12.33 -20.90 10.22
N GLU A 85 -12.69 -20.74 8.95
CA GLU A 85 -11.84 -21.14 7.82
C GLU A 85 -10.49 -20.41 7.81
N VAL A 86 -10.48 -19.11 8.09
CA VAL A 86 -9.22 -18.36 8.22
C VAL A 86 -8.32 -18.97 9.30
N ILE A 87 -8.89 -19.37 10.44
CA ILE A 87 -8.11 -20.01 11.51
C ILE A 87 -7.57 -21.36 11.01
N SER A 88 -8.37 -22.17 10.33
CA SER A 88 -7.92 -23.45 9.77
C SER A 88 -6.76 -23.27 8.78
N ILE A 89 -6.84 -22.29 7.87
CA ILE A 89 -5.77 -21.99 6.89
C ILE A 89 -4.49 -21.56 7.60
N LEU A 90 -4.59 -20.70 8.61
CA LEU A 90 -3.43 -20.20 9.34
C LEU A 90 -2.78 -21.28 10.22
N MET A 91 -3.58 -22.15 10.84
CA MET A 91 -3.07 -23.26 11.65
C MET A 91 -2.34 -24.32 10.82
N GLN A 92 -2.72 -24.49 9.55
CA GLN A 92 -2.00 -25.31 8.58
C GLN A 92 -0.66 -24.70 8.12
N ARG A 93 -0.29 -23.50 8.61
CA ARG A 93 0.98 -22.84 8.34
C ARG A 93 1.23 -22.51 6.86
N HIS A 94 0.16 -22.36 6.08
CA HIS A 94 0.23 -22.08 4.64
C HIS A 94 0.51 -20.61 4.30
N VAL A 95 0.41 -19.69 5.26
CA VAL A 95 0.60 -18.26 5.03
C VAL A 95 1.91 -17.79 5.66
N LEU A 96 2.77 -17.22 4.83
CA LEU A 96 4.03 -16.62 5.21
C LEU A 96 3.90 -15.09 5.12
N VAL A 97 4.39 -14.38 6.13
CA VAL A 97 4.56 -12.93 6.08
C VAL A 97 6.04 -12.64 6.26
N ASP A 98 6.62 -11.91 5.31
CA ASP A 98 8.05 -11.63 5.21
C ASP A 98 8.92 -12.91 5.36
N GLY A 99 8.53 -13.98 4.67
CA GLY A 99 9.21 -15.29 4.70
C GLY A 99 9.01 -16.12 5.98
N LYS A 100 8.27 -15.61 6.98
CA LYS A 100 8.01 -16.33 8.23
C LYS A 100 6.56 -16.79 8.33
N VAL A 101 6.35 -18.03 8.75
CA VAL A 101 5.00 -18.58 9.03
C VAL A 101 4.31 -17.75 10.10
N ARG A 102 3.09 -17.31 9.83
CA ARG A 102 2.23 -16.61 10.79
C ARG A 102 0.93 -17.36 10.99
N THR A 103 0.66 -17.72 12.24
CA THR A 103 -0.57 -18.41 12.66
C THR A 103 -1.60 -17.45 13.28
N ASP A 104 -1.20 -16.23 13.66
CA ASP A 104 -2.09 -15.26 14.28
C ASP A 104 -3.01 -14.58 13.24
N LYS A 105 -4.32 -14.81 13.38
CA LYS A 105 -5.37 -14.20 12.55
C LYS A 105 -5.36 -12.66 12.58
N THR A 106 -4.94 -12.07 13.70
CA THR A 106 -4.93 -10.62 13.91
C THR A 106 -3.55 -10.01 13.75
N TYR A 107 -2.61 -10.75 13.16
CA TYR A 107 -1.27 -10.25 12.87
C TYR A 107 -1.32 -8.98 12.02
N PRO A 108 -0.67 -7.88 12.45
CA PRO A 108 -0.70 -6.62 11.73
C PRO A 108 0.30 -6.64 10.58
N SER A 109 -0.14 -7.03 9.39
CA SER A 109 0.63 -6.83 8.15
C SER A 109 0.45 -5.40 7.65
N GLY A 110 1.48 -4.75 7.13
CA GLY A 110 1.44 -3.35 6.77
C GLY A 110 2.16 -3.02 5.47
N PHE A 111 2.55 -1.75 5.33
CA PHE A 111 3.16 -1.24 4.12
C PHE A 111 4.50 -1.94 3.82
N MET A 112 4.72 -2.31 2.55
CA MET A 112 5.87 -3.07 2.03
C MET A 112 5.99 -4.53 2.48
N ASP A 113 5.13 -5.03 3.38
CA ASP A 113 5.16 -6.45 3.75
C ASP A 113 4.88 -7.35 2.55
N VAL A 114 5.59 -8.48 2.50
CA VAL A 114 5.37 -9.53 1.51
C VAL A 114 4.55 -10.64 2.18
N VAL A 115 3.38 -10.93 1.62
CA VAL A 115 2.52 -12.05 2.00
C VAL A 115 2.63 -13.11 0.92
N SER A 116 3.19 -14.25 1.27
CA SER A 116 3.40 -15.38 0.36
C SER A 116 2.51 -16.55 0.78
N ILE A 117 1.89 -17.19 -0.21
CA ILE A 117 1.09 -18.40 -0.04
C ILE A 117 1.71 -19.49 -0.93
N PRO A 118 2.65 -20.30 -0.40
CA PRO A 118 3.37 -21.31 -1.19
C PRO A 118 2.44 -22.34 -1.85
N LYS A 119 1.27 -22.62 -1.25
CA LYS A 119 0.33 -23.60 -1.81
C LYS A 119 -0.31 -23.14 -3.11
N THR A 120 -0.50 -21.84 -3.29
CA THR A 120 -1.05 -21.25 -4.51
C THR A 120 0.02 -20.64 -5.41
N ASN A 121 1.29 -20.66 -4.99
CA ASN A 121 2.41 -19.99 -5.66
C ASN A 121 2.17 -18.50 -5.90
N GLU A 122 1.44 -17.84 -5.00
CA GLU A 122 1.14 -16.43 -5.12
C GLU A 122 1.90 -15.61 -4.08
N ASN A 123 2.52 -14.54 -4.55
CA ASN A 123 3.22 -13.57 -3.74
C ASN A 123 2.55 -12.21 -3.87
N PHE A 124 2.26 -11.59 -2.73
CA PHE A 124 1.62 -10.29 -2.66
C PHE A 124 2.48 -9.31 -1.87
N ARG A 125 2.63 -8.08 -2.37
CA ARG A 125 3.13 -6.95 -1.60
C ARG A 125 2.00 -6.02 -1.20
N LEU A 126 2.01 -5.60 0.06
CA LEU A 126 1.05 -4.63 0.58
C LEU A 126 1.48 -3.19 0.22
N LEU A 127 0.78 -2.60 -0.74
CA LEU A 127 1.00 -1.23 -1.18
C LEU A 127 -0.24 -0.36 -0.95
N TYR A 128 -0.02 0.96 -0.96
CA TYR A 128 -1.11 1.92 -0.97
C TYR A 128 -1.62 2.16 -2.40
N ASP A 129 -2.94 2.24 -2.53
CA ASP A 129 -3.64 2.78 -3.68
C ASP A 129 -3.70 4.31 -3.60
N THR A 130 -3.95 5.01 -4.70
CA THR A 130 -4.07 6.48 -4.71
C THR A 130 -5.15 6.99 -3.76
N LYS A 131 -6.20 6.20 -3.51
CA LYS A 131 -7.24 6.55 -2.52
C LYS A 131 -6.80 6.35 -1.06
N GLY A 132 -5.53 6.04 -0.81
CA GLY A 132 -4.97 5.80 0.52
C GLY A 132 -5.41 4.49 1.17
N ARG A 133 -5.80 3.49 0.37
CA ARG A 133 -6.25 2.16 0.81
C ARG A 133 -5.16 1.13 0.60
N PHE A 134 -5.12 0.07 1.41
CA PHE A 134 -4.24 -1.08 1.11
C PHE A 134 -4.78 -1.86 -0.09
N ARG A 135 -3.89 -2.15 -1.03
CA ARG A 135 -4.08 -3.05 -2.16
C ARG A 135 -3.01 -4.14 -2.06
N LEU A 136 -3.45 -5.39 -2.26
CA LEU A 136 -2.54 -6.51 -2.48
C LEU A 136 -2.09 -6.43 -3.94
N HIS A 137 -0.81 -6.16 -4.14
CA HIS A 137 -0.20 -6.17 -5.46
C HIS A 137 0.48 -7.52 -5.66
N SER A 138 0.11 -8.25 -6.71
CA SER A 138 0.81 -9.48 -7.08
C SER A 138 2.21 -9.12 -7.57
N ILE A 139 3.21 -9.85 -7.06
CA ILE A 139 4.63 -9.66 -7.37
C ILE A 139 5.24 -10.98 -7.86
N ARG A 140 6.37 -10.88 -8.58
CA ARG A 140 7.18 -12.04 -8.98
C ARG A 140 8.01 -12.57 -7.82
N ASP A 141 8.47 -13.81 -7.91
CA ASP A 141 9.22 -14.49 -6.84
C ASP A 141 10.56 -13.83 -6.51
N GLU A 142 11.24 -13.26 -7.52
CA GLU A 142 12.48 -12.50 -7.32
C GLU A 142 12.26 -11.27 -6.44
N GLU A 143 11.14 -10.59 -6.65
CA GLU A 143 10.76 -9.41 -5.89
C GLU A 143 10.27 -9.78 -4.48
N ALA A 144 9.71 -10.97 -4.31
CA ALA A 144 9.25 -11.48 -3.02
C ALA A 144 10.39 -11.76 -2.03
N LYS A 145 11.62 -11.99 -2.52
CA LYS A 145 12.80 -12.25 -1.67
C LYS A 145 13.26 -11.02 -0.90
N PHE A 146 13.04 -9.82 -1.43
CA PHE A 146 13.49 -8.59 -0.81
C PHE A 146 12.34 -7.68 -0.38
N LYS A 147 12.66 -6.75 0.51
CA LYS A 147 11.74 -5.76 1.05
C LYS A 147 12.44 -4.42 1.20
N LEU A 148 11.69 -3.34 0.95
CA LEU A 148 12.16 -2.00 1.30
C LEU A 148 11.68 -1.62 2.70
N CYS A 149 12.60 -1.16 3.54
CA CYS A 149 12.31 -0.70 4.88
C CYS A 149 12.87 0.71 5.07
N LYS A 150 12.04 1.66 5.51
CA LYS A 150 12.52 3.00 5.89
C LYS A 150 13.22 2.94 7.25
N VAL A 151 14.36 3.61 7.36
CA VAL A 151 15.10 3.81 8.61
C VAL A 151 14.41 4.90 9.42
N ARG A 152 13.95 4.54 10.62
CA ARG A 152 13.27 5.45 11.54
C ARG A 152 14.25 6.18 12.45
N SER A 153 15.23 5.46 12.99
CA SER A 153 16.27 6.02 13.85
C SER A 153 17.55 5.23 13.73
N VAL A 154 18.68 5.93 13.80
CA VAL A 154 20.02 5.36 13.92
C VAL A 154 20.50 5.69 15.33
N GLN A 155 20.90 4.67 16.10
CA GLN A 155 21.26 4.82 17.50
C GLN A 155 22.46 3.93 17.82
N PHE A 156 23.21 4.31 18.85
CA PHE A 156 24.25 3.47 19.43
C PHE A 156 23.68 2.72 20.63
N GLY A 157 23.93 1.42 20.68
CA GLY A 157 23.54 0.55 21.78
C GLY A 157 24.58 0.52 22.88
N GLN A 158 24.32 -0.34 23.86
CA GLN A 158 25.34 -0.70 24.84
C GLN A 158 26.58 -1.25 24.12
N LYS A 159 27.77 -0.96 24.66
CA LYS A 159 29.07 -1.30 24.06
C LYS A 159 29.37 -0.56 22.74
N GLY A 160 28.70 0.57 22.48
CA GLY A 160 28.98 1.40 21.30
C GLY A 160 28.55 0.78 19.97
N ILE A 161 27.72 -0.28 20.00
CA ILE A 161 27.30 -0.99 18.78
C ILE A 161 26.25 -0.15 18.04
N PRO A 162 26.50 0.31 16.80
CA PRO A 162 25.48 1.02 16.02
C PRO A 162 24.37 0.07 15.58
N TYR A 163 23.12 0.52 15.70
CA TYR A 163 21.96 -0.18 15.18
C TYR A 163 20.95 0.79 14.55
N ILE A 164 20.21 0.29 13.58
CA ILE A 164 19.08 1.00 12.98
C ILE A 164 17.76 0.35 13.36
N ASN A 165 16.77 1.18 13.63
CA ASN A 165 15.38 0.77 13.75
C ASN A 165 14.65 1.09 12.45
N THR A 166 13.98 0.08 11.91
CA THR A 166 13.20 0.20 10.67
C THR A 166 11.73 0.51 10.97
N TYR A 167 10.99 0.90 9.93
CA TYR A 167 9.54 1.11 9.98
C TYR A 167 8.78 -0.13 10.47
N ASP A 168 9.25 -1.33 10.11
CA ASP A 168 8.64 -2.62 10.48
C ASP A 168 9.02 -3.08 11.90
N GLY A 169 9.71 -2.23 12.67
CA GLY A 169 10.16 -2.57 14.02
C GLY A 169 11.29 -3.59 14.06
N ARG A 170 11.99 -3.83 12.94
CA ARG A 170 13.22 -4.64 12.92
C ARG A 170 14.40 -3.79 13.36
N THR A 171 15.27 -4.36 14.18
CA THR A 171 16.54 -3.77 14.59
C THR A 171 17.68 -4.48 13.86
N ILE A 172 18.45 -3.74 13.06
CA ILE A 172 19.60 -4.28 12.32
C ILE A 172 20.86 -3.69 12.94
N ARG A 173 21.79 -4.57 13.32
CA ARG A 173 23.07 -4.21 13.94
C ARG A 173 24.13 -4.04 12.87
N TYR A 174 25.13 -3.19 13.14
CA TYR A 174 26.23 -2.90 12.23
C TYR A 174 25.76 -2.44 10.84
N PRO A 175 24.93 -1.37 10.77
CA PRO A 175 24.62 -0.73 9.49
C PRO A 175 25.86 -0.07 8.89
N ASP A 176 25.84 0.15 7.58
CA ASP A 176 26.82 1.02 6.92
C ASP A 176 26.75 2.44 7.53
N PRO A 177 27.89 3.07 7.90
CA PRO A 177 27.94 4.44 8.42
C PRO A 177 27.29 5.50 7.53
N LEU A 178 27.14 5.24 6.23
CA LEU A 178 26.51 6.14 5.28
C LEU A 178 24.97 6.23 5.46
N ILE A 179 24.36 5.25 6.13
CA ILE A 179 22.90 5.18 6.30
C ILE A 179 22.45 6.15 7.40
N LYS A 180 21.57 7.07 7.05
CA LYS A 180 21.00 8.07 7.96
C LYS A 180 19.51 7.82 8.21
N ALA A 181 18.95 8.58 9.15
CA ALA A 181 17.51 8.55 9.40
C ALA A 181 16.72 9.03 8.18
N ASN A 182 15.59 8.38 7.90
CA ASN A 182 14.71 8.56 6.75
C ASN A 182 15.18 7.98 5.42
N ASP A 183 16.41 7.45 5.36
CA ASP A 183 16.85 6.65 4.23
C ASP A 183 16.05 5.35 4.16
N THR A 184 16.08 4.69 3.00
CA THR A 184 15.42 3.40 2.82
C THR A 184 16.44 2.32 2.54
N ILE A 185 16.36 1.21 3.25
CA ILE A 185 17.23 0.05 3.05
C ILE A 185 16.48 -1.02 2.27
N LYS A 186 17.21 -1.75 1.42
CA LYS A 186 16.76 -2.97 0.77
C LYS A 186 17.21 -4.16 1.61
N LEU A 187 16.26 -4.76 2.29
CA LEU A 187 16.45 -5.92 3.15
C LEU A 187 16.19 -7.20 2.37
N ASP A 188 17.10 -8.15 2.45
CA ASP A 188 16.82 -9.53 2.03
C ASP A 188 16.07 -10.26 3.15
N LEU A 189 14.95 -10.91 2.83
CA LEU A 189 14.06 -11.49 3.84
C LEU A 189 14.58 -12.80 4.43
N GLU A 190 15.36 -13.56 3.66
CA GLU A 190 15.95 -14.82 4.11
C GLU A 190 17.08 -14.54 5.10
N THR A 191 18.07 -13.77 4.68
CA THR A 191 19.25 -13.48 5.52
C THR A 191 19.02 -12.36 6.54
N ASN A 192 18.00 -11.53 6.33
CA ASN A 192 17.73 -10.31 7.12
C ASN A 192 18.91 -9.31 7.12
N LYS A 193 19.74 -9.34 6.07
CA LYS A 193 20.86 -8.42 5.86
C LYS A 193 20.50 -7.32 4.86
N ILE A 194 21.19 -6.18 4.99
CA ILE A 194 21.06 -5.06 4.07
C ILE A 194 21.83 -5.38 2.79
N THR A 195 21.17 -5.25 1.64
CA THR A 195 21.80 -5.47 0.32
C THR A 195 22.26 -4.16 -0.30
N ASP A 196 21.36 -3.17 -0.33
CA ASP A 196 21.63 -1.81 -0.82
C ASP A 196 20.76 -0.83 -0.02
N PHE A 197 21.06 0.47 -0.10
CA PHE A 197 20.28 1.53 0.50
C PHE A 197 20.08 2.71 -0.46
N ILE A 198 19.05 3.49 -0.18
CA ILE A 198 18.65 4.69 -0.92
C ILE A 198 18.69 5.87 0.04
N LYS A 199 19.49 6.88 -0.30
CA LYS A 199 19.55 8.13 0.46
C LYS A 199 18.28 8.97 0.25
N PHE A 200 17.87 9.66 1.29
CA PHE A 200 16.75 10.59 1.26
C PHE A 200 17.19 11.96 0.70
N ASP A 201 17.35 12.02 -0.62
CA ASP A 201 17.79 13.21 -1.35
C ASP A 201 16.76 13.65 -2.42
N VAL A 202 16.91 14.89 -2.88
CA VAL A 202 16.12 15.46 -3.98
C VAL A 202 16.36 14.67 -5.27
N GLY A 203 15.31 14.46 -6.05
CA GLY A 203 15.39 13.71 -7.31
C GLY A 203 15.09 12.22 -7.19
N ASN A 204 14.90 11.68 -5.98
CA ASN A 204 14.51 10.28 -5.79
C ASN A 204 12.99 10.07 -5.79
N VAL A 205 12.53 8.92 -6.29
CA VAL A 205 11.13 8.51 -6.26
C VAL A 205 10.70 8.17 -4.84
N VAL A 206 9.58 8.75 -4.42
CA VAL A 206 8.94 8.52 -3.13
C VAL A 206 7.47 8.14 -3.27
N MET A 207 6.98 7.42 -2.28
CA MET A 207 5.56 7.21 -2.03
C MET A 207 5.13 7.83 -0.72
N VAL A 208 3.94 8.39 -0.73
CA VAL A 208 3.34 8.95 0.48
C VAL A 208 2.61 7.85 1.27
N THR A 209 2.97 7.66 2.53
CA THR A 209 2.38 6.65 3.42
C THR A 209 1.25 7.19 4.30
N GLY A 210 1.16 8.50 4.48
CA GLY A 210 0.23 9.15 5.43
C GLY A 210 -0.41 10.44 4.94
N GLY A 211 -1.46 10.88 5.63
CA GLY A 211 -2.19 12.11 5.30
C GLY A 211 -3.15 11.98 4.11
N ARG A 212 -3.59 13.12 3.56
CA ARG A 212 -4.55 13.20 2.45
C ARG A 212 -3.98 12.70 1.12
N ASN A 213 -2.67 12.83 0.94
CA ASN A 213 -1.95 12.45 -0.29
C ASN A 213 -1.44 11.00 -0.26
N ARG A 214 -1.90 10.17 0.69
CA ARG A 214 -1.47 8.78 0.85
C ARG A 214 -1.66 7.98 -0.44
N GLY A 215 -0.61 7.25 -0.81
CA GLY A 215 -0.57 6.37 -1.98
C GLY A 215 -0.23 7.05 -3.30
N ARG A 216 0.04 8.36 -3.30
CA ARG A 216 0.68 9.05 -4.43
C ARG A 216 2.16 8.69 -4.52
N VAL A 217 2.68 8.66 -5.75
CA VAL A 217 4.08 8.40 -6.06
C VAL A 217 4.59 9.53 -6.95
N GLY A 218 5.71 10.10 -6.55
CA GLY A 218 6.33 11.19 -7.30
C GLY A 218 7.80 11.35 -6.94
N VAL A 219 8.45 12.33 -7.56
CA VAL A 219 9.86 12.66 -7.33
C VAL A 219 9.94 13.82 -6.34
N ILE A 220 10.88 13.75 -5.40
CA ILE A 220 11.15 14.87 -4.48
C ILE A 220 11.74 16.04 -5.29
N LYS A 221 11.11 17.21 -5.23
CA LYS A 221 11.64 18.46 -5.81
C LYS A 221 12.42 19.30 -4.82
N ASN A 222 11.80 19.57 -3.67
CA ASN A 222 12.37 20.47 -2.69
C ASN A 222 12.08 19.97 -1.27
N ARG A 223 13.03 20.24 -0.37
CA ARG A 223 12.97 19.91 1.05
C ARG A 223 13.10 21.19 1.85
N GLU A 224 11.99 21.64 2.42
CA GLU A 224 11.94 22.81 3.30
C GLU A 224 12.21 22.40 4.73
N LYS A 225 13.32 22.91 5.27
CA LYS A 225 13.73 22.66 6.65
C LYS A 225 13.28 23.82 7.53
N HIS A 226 12.42 23.51 8.48
CA HIS A 226 12.03 24.45 9.53
C HIS A 226 12.64 24.00 10.86
N LYS A 227 13.38 24.88 11.53
CA LYS A 227 13.97 24.58 12.85
C LYS A 227 12.84 24.43 13.88
N GLY A 228 12.81 23.32 14.60
CA GLY A 228 11.82 23.04 15.65
C GLY A 228 10.42 22.64 15.17
N SER A 229 10.19 22.60 13.85
CA SER A 229 8.92 22.20 13.24
C SER A 229 9.10 20.97 12.34
N PHE A 230 7.99 20.46 11.81
CA PHE A 230 8.03 19.41 10.82
C PHE A 230 8.58 19.94 9.50
N GLU A 231 9.51 19.20 8.91
CA GLU A 231 9.99 19.48 7.57
C GLU A 231 8.92 19.16 6.52
N THR A 232 8.78 20.07 5.56
CA THR A 232 7.85 19.97 4.44
C THR A 232 8.61 19.51 3.20
N ILE A 233 8.06 18.52 2.51
CA ILE A 233 8.63 17.97 1.27
C ILE A 233 7.66 18.23 0.14
N HIS A 234 8.15 18.87 -0.89
CA HIS A 234 7.45 19.09 -2.15
C HIS A 234 7.75 17.94 -3.10
N VAL A 235 6.70 17.27 -3.55
CA VAL A 235 6.76 16.10 -4.43
C VAL A 235 6.02 16.44 -5.72
N GLN A 236 6.59 16.04 -6.86
CA GLN A 236 5.94 16.14 -8.16
C GLN A 236 5.56 14.73 -8.67
N ASP A 237 4.29 14.53 -8.98
CA ASP A 237 3.78 13.31 -9.61
C ASP A 237 4.26 13.18 -11.06
N ALA A 238 4.16 11.99 -11.65
CA ALA A 238 4.48 11.75 -13.07
C ALA A 238 3.62 12.59 -14.05
N SER A 239 2.43 13.02 -13.62
CA SER A 239 1.55 13.93 -14.40
C SER A 239 1.92 15.42 -14.25
N GLY A 240 3.00 15.74 -13.53
CA GLY A 240 3.47 17.12 -13.33
C GLY A 240 2.80 17.86 -12.17
N HIS A 241 1.81 17.25 -11.50
CA HIS A 241 1.13 17.85 -10.35
C HIS A 241 2.04 17.88 -9.13
N GLU A 242 2.10 19.03 -8.46
CA GLU A 242 2.89 19.21 -7.24
C GLU A 242 2.01 19.15 -6.00
N PHE A 243 2.52 18.53 -4.94
CA PHE A 243 1.88 18.54 -3.64
C PHE A 243 2.93 18.48 -2.51
N ALA A 244 2.55 19.00 -1.35
CA ALA A 244 3.39 19.02 -0.17
C ALA A 244 2.96 17.93 0.84
N THR A 245 3.95 17.34 1.53
CA THR A 245 3.72 16.42 2.65
C THR A 245 4.77 16.61 3.75
N ARG A 246 4.48 16.11 4.96
CA ARG A 246 5.45 16.08 6.07
C ARG A 246 6.46 14.96 5.87
N LEU A 247 7.69 15.16 6.33
CA LEU A 247 8.78 14.16 6.28
C LEU A 247 8.45 12.78 6.87
N GLY A 248 7.66 12.72 7.93
CA GLY A 248 7.22 11.44 8.50
C GLY A 248 6.38 10.58 7.54
N ASN A 249 5.68 11.22 6.59
CA ASN A 249 4.75 10.56 5.67
C ASN A 249 5.38 10.17 4.32
N VAL A 250 6.67 10.46 4.11
CA VAL A 250 7.36 10.18 2.85
C VAL A 250 8.21 8.93 2.99
N PHE A 251 8.16 8.06 1.99
CA PHE A 251 8.94 6.83 1.93
C PHE A 251 9.64 6.73 0.57
N THR A 252 10.97 6.58 0.57
CA THR A 252 11.74 6.50 -0.68
C THR A 252 11.68 5.09 -1.26
N ILE A 253 11.42 4.97 -2.56
CA ILE A 253 11.23 3.69 -3.24
C ILE A 253 12.32 3.41 -4.26
N GLY A 254 12.90 4.46 -4.86
CA GLY A 254 13.86 4.30 -5.95
C GLY A 254 14.92 5.39 -5.96
N LYS A 255 16.03 5.11 -6.65
CA LYS A 255 17.08 6.07 -6.99
C LYS A 255 16.71 6.74 -8.32
N GLY A 256 16.72 8.06 -8.37
CA GLY A 256 16.29 8.81 -9.56
C GLY A 256 14.82 8.59 -9.87
N THR A 257 14.49 8.31 -11.14
CA THR A 257 13.12 8.09 -11.64
C THR A 257 12.66 6.63 -11.62
N LYS A 258 13.57 5.67 -11.40
CA LYS A 258 13.25 4.24 -11.46
C LYS A 258 12.92 3.69 -10.07
N PRO A 259 11.68 3.22 -9.81
CA PRO A 259 11.35 2.55 -8.56
C PRO A 259 12.00 1.15 -8.50
N TRP A 260 12.41 0.70 -7.31
CA TRP A 260 12.92 -0.67 -7.11
C TRP A 260 11.82 -1.71 -6.93
N ILE A 261 10.57 -1.27 -6.83
CA ILE A 261 9.41 -2.15 -6.66
C ILE A 261 8.42 -1.98 -7.79
N SER A 262 7.66 -3.03 -8.06
CA SER A 262 6.47 -2.97 -8.90
C SER A 262 5.39 -2.11 -8.25
N LEU A 263 4.81 -1.20 -9.05
CA LEU A 263 3.78 -0.26 -8.60
C LEU A 263 2.41 -0.64 -9.20
N PRO A 264 1.30 -0.38 -8.49
CA PRO A 264 -0.03 -0.62 -9.04
C PRO A 264 -0.34 0.35 -10.19
N LYS A 265 -0.97 -0.14 -11.26
CA LYS A 265 -1.31 0.64 -12.48
C LYS A 265 -2.03 1.99 -12.22
N VAL A 266 -2.84 2.07 -11.16
CA VAL A 266 -3.63 3.27 -10.82
C VAL A 266 -2.78 4.36 -10.14
N VAL A 267 -1.60 4.01 -9.63
CA VAL A 267 -0.78 4.89 -8.78
C VAL A 267 -0.09 6.01 -9.56
N LEU A 268 0.13 5.83 -10.85
CA LEU A 268 0.80 6.82 -11.70
C LEU A 268 -0.06 8.04 -12.05
N ARG A 269 -1.38 8.03 -11.75
CA ARG A 269 -2.29 9.10 -12.13
C ARG A 269 -3.37 9.36 -11.09
N TRP A 270 -3.50 10.61 -10.63
CA TRP A 270 -4.63 11.06 -9.81
C TRP A 270 -5.62 11.86 -10.66
N PRO A 271 -6.62 11.21 -11.27
CA PRO A 271 -7.65 11.94 -12.00
C PRO A 271 -8.52 12.76 -11.05
N ALA A 272 -8.96 13.93 -11.49
CA ALA A 272 -10.01 14.69 -10.81
C ALA A 272 -11.28 13.83 -10.67
N PRO A 273 -12.14 14.07 -9.65
CA PRO A 273 -13.35 13.28 -9.44
C PRO A 273 -14.25 13.18 -10.69
N VAL A 274 -14.35 14.27 -11.45
CA VAL A 274 -15.09 14.33 -12.72
C VAL A 274 -14.51 13.36 -13.76
N ILE A 275 -13.19 13.37 -13.94
CA ILE A 275 -12.48 12.45 -14.85
C ILE A 275 -12.67 11.00 -14.38
N GLN A 276 -12.60 10.73 -13.07
CA GLN A 276 -12.83 9.40 -12.53
C GLN A 276 -14.27 8.92 -12.75
N HIS A 277 -15.26 9.81 -12.61
CA HIS A 277 -16.66 9.48 -12.87
C HIS A 277 -16.88 9.16 -14.36
N ARG A 278 -16.37 10.02 -15.26
CA ARG A 278 -16.47 9.80 -16.71
C ARG A 278 -15.77 8.52 -17.16
N LEU A 279 -14.55 8.25 -16.69
CA LEU A 279 -13.86 6.97 -16.94
C LEU A 279 -14.67 5.76 -16.47
N ARG A 280 -15.42 5.90 -15.36
CA ARG A 280 -16.30 4.83 -14.87
C ARG A 280 -17.52 4.65 -15.77
N LEU A 281 -18.13 5.72 -16.26
CA LEU A 281 -19.26 5.66 -17.18
C LEU A 281 -18.86 5.03 -18.52
N VAL A 282 -17.70 5.42 -19.05
CA VAL A 282 -17.11 4.84 -20.26
C VAL A 282 -16.82 3.35 -20.05
N ALA A 283 -16.20 2.97 -18.93
CA ALA A 283 -15.93 1.56 -18.62
C ALA A 283 -17.20 0.72 -18.42
N LEU A 284 -18.31 1.34 -18.01
CA LEU A 284 -19.63 0.70 -17.92
C LEU A 284 -20.37 0.70 -19.27
N GLY A 285 -19.82 1.29 -20.32
CA GLY A 285 -20.44 1.37 -21.65
C GLY A 285 -21.65 2.32 -21.72
N ILE A 286 -21.85 3.17 -20.71
CA ILE A 286 -22.98 4.11 -20.63
C ILE A 286 -22.70 5.37 -21.46
N ASP A 287 -21.44 5.79 -21.52
CA ASP A 287 -21.01 7.01 -22.21
C ASP A 287 -20.18 6.62 -23.44
N LYS A 288 -20.72 6.87 -24.64
CA LYS A 288 -19.97 6.78 -25.91
C LYS A 288 -19.20 8.10 -26.04
N GLY A 289 -18.07 8.21 -25.35
CA GLY A 289 -17.39 9.49 -25.19
C GLY A 289 -17.14 10.23 -26.51
N ASP A 290 -17.53 11.51 -26.55
CA ASP A 290 -17.12 12.44 -27.61
C ASP A 290 -15.59 12.55 -27.65
N THR A 291 -15.00 12.07 -28.75
CA THR A 291 -13.57 12.02 -29.02
C THR A 291 -12.96 13.39 -29.38
N SER A 292 -13.66 14.50 -29.16
CA SER A 292 -13.23 15.84 -29.57
C SER A 292 -12.55 16.68 -28.48
N GLU A 293 -12.72 16.38 -27.19
CA GLU A 293 -12.12 17.19 -26.10
C GLU A 293 -11.05 16.48 -25.27
N CYS A 294 -10.77 15.22 -25.56
CA CYS A 294 -9.77 14.45 -24.81
C CYS A 294 -8.42 14.45 -25.53
N ASN A 295 -7.68 15.56 -25.42
CA ASN A 295 -6.22 15.59 -25.59
C ASN A 295 -5.48 14.84 -24.45
N LEU A 296 -6.07 13.75 -23.98
CA LEU A 296 -5.53 12.82 -23.01
C LEU A 296 -5.23 11.54 -23.76
N ARG A 297 -4.02 11.50 -24.33
CA ARG A 297 -3.38 10.28 -24.83
C ARG A 297 -3.54 9.17 -23.79
N LEU A 298 -4.44 8.24 -24.09
CA LEU A 298 -4.56 6.95 -23.44
C LEU A 298 -3.37 6.12 -23.94
N VAL A 299 -2.22 6.27 -23.29
CA VAL A 299 -1.09 5.37 -23.51
C VAL A 299 -1.41 4.07 -22.77
N ALA A 300 -2.09 3.15 -23.45
CA ALA A 300 -2.18 1.78 -23.03
C ALA A 300 -0.86 1.08 -23.40
N PHE A 301 0.04 0.95 -22.41
CA PHE A 301 1.13 -0.02 -22.51
C PHE A 301 0.52 -1.42 -22.39
N VAL A 302 0.45 -2.13 -23.52
CA VAL A 302 0.34 -3.58 -23.57
C VAL A 302 1.78 -4.10 -23.69
N ASP A 303 2.28 -4.74 -22.64
CA ASP A 303 3.46 -5.60 -22.74
C ASP A 303 3.15 -6.69 -23.77
N THR A 304 3.90 -6.70 -24.87
CA THR A 304 3.77 -7.65 -25.99
C THR A 304 4.37 -9.02 -25.71
N SER A 305 4.34 -9.51 -24.47
CA SER A 305 4.97 -10.78 -24.13
C SER A 305 4.03 -11.99 -24.05
N ASP A 306 2.72 -11.85 -24.23
CA ASP A 306 1.79 -12.99 -24.27
C ASP A 306 0.65 -12.74 -25.27
N CYS A 307 0.79 -13.17 -26.54
CA CYS A 307 -0.33 -13.10 -27.51
C CYS A 307 -0.60 -14.41 -28.26
N ASP A 308 -1.00 -15.46 -27.55
CA ASP A 308 -1.74 -16.60 -28.14
C ASP A 308 -3.19 -16.24 -28.53
N LEU A 309 -3.72 -15.11 -28.03
CA LEU A 309 -5.06 -14.62 -28.37
C LEU A 309 -5.09 -13.81 -29.68
N CYS A 310 -3.99 -13.14 -30.06
CA CYS A 310 -3.92 -12.31 -31.27
C CYS A 310 -4.00 -13.16 -32.55
N GLU A 311 -3.31 -14.30 -32.62
CA GLU A 311 -3.32 -15.17 -33.80
C GLU A 311 -4.68 -15.79 -34.08
N LYS A 312 -5.42 -16.15 -33.03
CA LYS A 312 -6.77 -16.75 -33.16
C LYS A 312 -7.80 -15.75 -33.68
N TRP A 313 -7.64 -14.46 -33.38
CA TRP A 313 -8.57 -13.41 -33.83
C TRP A 313 -8.29 -12.98 -35.27
N CYS A 314 -7.02 -12.99 -35.69
CA CYS A 314 -6.63 -12.63 -37.07
C CYS A 314 -7.11 -13.68 -38.10
N LYS A 315 -7.14 -14.97 -37.75
CA LYS A 315 -7.64 -16.05 -38.62
C LYS A 315 -9.17 -16.04 -38.84
N GLN A 316 -9.94 -15.26 -38.06
CA GLN A 316 -11.40 -15.24 -38.14
C GLN A 316 -11.99 -14.05 -38.93
N GLY A 317 -11.15 -13.25 -39.61
CA GLY A 317 -11.63 -12.19 -40.52
C GLY A 317 -12.43 -11.07 -39.84
N LYS A 318 -12.31 -10.90 -38.52
CA LYS A 318 -12.97 -9.80 -37.79
C LYS A 318 -12.06 -8.58 -37.76
N GLN A 319 -12.58 -7.42 -38.14
CA GLN A 319 -11.84 -6.16 -38.13
C GLN A 319 -11.40 -5.78 -36.71
N CYS A 320 -10.10 -5.85 -36.46
CA CYS A 320 -9.46 -5.27 -35.28
C CYS A 320 -9.38 -3.74 -35.45
N TRP A 321 -10.06 -3.00 -34.58
CA TRP A 321 -9.87 -1.56 -34.44
C TRP A 321 -8.55 -1.31 -33.70
N ALA A 322 -7.42 -1.52 -34.39
CA ALA A 322 -6.11 -1.10 -33.93
C ALA A 322 -5.87 0.34 -34.40
N VAL A 323 -5.84 1.29 -33.45
CA VAL A 323 -5.47 2.69 -33.74
C VAL A 323 -3.99 2.72 -34.09
N ARG A 324 -3.72 2.86 -35.39
CA ARG A 324 -2.40 3.09 -35.98
C ARG A 324 -2.00 4.55 -35.68
N VAL A 325 -0.93 4.76 -34.90
CA VAL A 325 -0.37 6.10 -34.68
C VAL A 325 0.42 6.50 -35.92
N ILE A 326 -0.11 7.46 -36.68
CA ILE A 326 0.62 8.15 -37.75
C ILE A 326 1.25 9.40 -37.13
N GLU A 327 2.57 9.40 -36.95
CA GLU A 327 3.32 10.62 -36.64
C GLU A 327 3.59 11.39 -37.95
N LYS A 328 3.08 12.62 -38.05
CA LYS A 328 3.57 13.61 -39.03
C LYS A 328 4.47 14.61 -38.32
N GLY A 329 5.78 14.43 -38.56
CA GLY A 329 6.84 15.41 -38.78
C GLY A 329 6.88 16.71 -37.99
N LEU A 330 7.95 16.86 -37.19
CA LEU A 330 8.78 18.06 -37.14
C LEU A 330 10.25 17.65 -37.24
N ASN A 331 10.93 18.22 -38.24
CA ASN A 331 12.34 18.02 -38.61
C ASN A 331 13.30 18.41 -37.47
N THR A 332 14.36 17.63 -37.24
CA THR A 332 15.74 17.94 -37.67
C THR A 332 16.73 16.86 -37.20
N ASN A 333 17.54 16.37 -38.15
CA ASN A 333 18.90 15.82 -38.05
C ASN A 333 19.16 14.61 -37.13
N SER A 334 19.25 13.40 -37.70
CA SER A 334 20.52 12.81 -38.20
C SER A 334 20.51 11.27 -38.20
N THR A 335 20.98 10.72 -39.32
CA THR A 335 21.60 9.40 -39.55
C THR A 335 20.76 8.12 -39.46
N LEU A 336 20.41 7.65 -40.67
CA LEU A 336 19.93 6.33 -41.06
C LEU A 336 20.95 5.21 -40.79
N PHE A 337 20.46 4.04 -40.38
CA PHE A 337 20.94 2.75 -40.89
C PHE A 337 19.73 1.94 -41.36
N GLU A 338 19.72 1.69 -42.66
CA GLU A 338 18.78 0.88 -43.43
C GLU A 338 19.01 -0.62 -43.14
N LEU A 339 17.93 -1.38 -43.09
CA LEU A 339 17.94 -2.81 -43.41
C LEU A 339 16.55 -3.20 -43.92
N ASP A 340 16.50 -3.32 -45.24
CA ASP A 340 15.38 -3.73 -46.06
C ASP A 340 14.92 -5.16 -45.75
N LEU A 341 13.61 -5.39 -45.81
CA LEU A 341 13.02 -6.69 -46.15
C LEU A 341 11.66 -6.45 -46.83
N GLU A 342 11.59 -6.86 -48.09
CA GLU A 342 10.52 -6.65 -49.06
C GLU A 342 9.19 -7.32 -48.70
N ILE A 343 8.07 -6.68 -49.07
CA ILE A 343 6.72 -7.24 -49.10
C ILE A 343 6.32 -7.42 -50.58
N PRO A 344 5.83 -8.59 -51.04
CA PRO A 344 5.29 -8.72 -52.38
C PRO A 344 3.90 -8.09 -52.49
N ALA A 345 3.71 -7.27 -53.52
CA ALA A 345 2.50 -6.55 -53.86
C ALA A 345 1.35 -7.48 -54.32
N ALA A 346 0.13 -7.19 -53.87
CA ALA A 346 -1.09 -7.77 -54.40
C ALA A 346 -1.49 -7.03 -55.69
N THR A 347 -1.48 -7.73 -56.81
CA THR A 347 -2.01 -7.25 -58.09
C THR A 347 -3.54 -7.37 -58.11
N SER A 348 -4.18 -6.25 -58.45
CA SER A 348 -5.59 -6.14 -58.78
C SER A 348 -5.87 -6.71 -60.17
N ASN A 349 -6.79 -7.66 -60.30
CA ASN A 349 -7.43 -7.96 -61.58
C ASN A 349 -8.96 -7.89 -61.41
N ASN A 350 -9.54 -6.86 -62.02
CA ASN A 350 -10.92 -6.85 -62.51
C ASN A 350 -10.98 -7.77 -63.72
N GLU A 351 -11.85 -8.78 -63.73
CA GLU A 351 -12.51 -9.24 -64.96
C GLU A 351 -13.93 -9.70 -64.65
N THR A 352 -14.82 -9.36 -65.57
CA THR A 352 -16.28 -9.43 -65.54
C THR A 352 -16.82 -10.63 -66.33
N TYR A 353 -18.03 -11.07 -65.97
CA TYR A 353 -19.02 -11.88 -66.73
C TYR A 353 -18.71 -13.35 -67.09
N ASN A 354 -19.46 -14.28 -66.49
CA ASN A 354 -20.72 -14.80 -67.05
C ASN A 354 -21.63 -15.37 -65.94
#